data_AF-F1BXB3-F1
#
_entry.id   AF-F1BXB3-F1
#
_cell.length_a   1.000
_cell.length_b   1.000
_cell.length_c   1.000
_cell.angle_alpha   90.00
_cell.angle_beta   90.00
_cell.angle_gamma   90.00
#
_symmetry.space_group_name_H-M   'P 1'
#
loop_
_entity.id
_entity.type
_entity.pdbx_description
1 polymer ?
#
loop_
_entity_poly.entity_id
_entity_poly.type
_entity_poly.pdbx_seq_one_letter_code
_entity_poly.pdbx_strand_id
1 'polypeptide(L)' 'TLALIHNAGIEPHVIEYLKTPPARALLEQLIERAGITARDLLREKGTPYAELGLGDRALTDETLIDA' A
#
# COMPACT_ATOMS: atom_id res chain seq x y z
N THR A 1 -14.67 -4.71 1.53
CA THR A 1 -14.30 -5.69 0.48
C THR A 1 -14.99 -5.29 -0.81
N LEU A 2 -14.52 -5.74 -1.98
CA LEU A 2 -15.08 -5.34 -3.29
C LEU A 2 -16.59 -5.59 -3.41
N ALA A 3 -17.07 -6.74 -2.92
CA ALA A 3 -18.49 -7.09 -2.94
C ALA A 3 -19.38 -6.09 -2.17
N LEU A 4 -18.89 -5.54 -1.04
CA LEU A 4 -19.63 -4.53 -0.29
C LEU A 4 -19.78 -3.21 -1.06
N ILE A 5 -18.78 -2.86 -1.89
CA ILE A 5 -18.82 -1.65 -2.70
C ILE A 5 -19.88 -1.80 -3.81
N HIS A 6 -19.89 -2.92 -4.53
CA HIS A 6 -20.94 -3.20 -5.51
C HIS A 6 -22.33 -3.30 -4.88
N ASN A 7 -22.46 -3.91 -3.70
CA ASN A 7 -23.74 -3.98 -2.99
C ASN A 7 -24.29 -2.61 -2.58
N ALA A 8 -23.43 -1.59 -2.44
CA ALA A 8 -23.84 -0.21 -2.23
C ALA A 8 -24.24 0.51 -3.52
N GLY A 9 -24.26 -0.18 -4.67
CA GLY A 9 -24.56 0.39 -5.99
C GLY A 9 -23.41 1.21 -6.59
N ILE A 10 -22.21 1.12 -6.02
CA ILE A 10 -21.02 1.83 -6.49
C ILE A 10 -20.22 0.89 -7.39
N GLU A 11 -19.93 1.34 -8.60
CA GLU A 11 -19.02 0.64 -9.50
C GLU A 11 -17.62 1.26 -9.40
N PRO A 12 -16.67 0.64 -8.68
CA PRO A 12 -15.36 1.21 -8.47
C PRO A 12 -14.46 0.96 -9.68
N HIS A 13 -13.46 1.83 -9.85
CA HIS A 13 -12.32 1.50 -10.70
C HIS A 13 -11.43 0.48 -9.99
N VAL A 14 -11.27 -0.72 -10.57
CA VAL A 14 -10.47 -1.81 -9.99
C VAL A 14 -9.07 -1.81 -10.59
N ILE A 15 -8.06 -1.75 -9.72
CA ILE A 15 -6.64 -1.80 -10.10
C ILE A 15 -6.01 -3.07 -9.52
N GLU A 16 -5.46 -3.92 -10.39
CA GLU A 16 -4.65 -5.07 -9.99
C GLU A 16 -3.23 -4.62 -9.60
N TYR A 17 -3.07 -4.09 -8.39
CA TYR A 17 -1.83 -3.41 -7.97
C TYR A 17 -0.56 -4.26 -8.03
N LEU A 18 -0.66 -5.60 -8.01
CA LEU A 18 0.47 -6.50 -8.20
C LEU A 18 0.95 -6.58 -9.66
N LYS A 19 0.07 -6.28 -10.63
CA LYS A 19 0.40 -6.25 -12.06
C LYS A 19 0.72 -4.84 -12.54
N THR A 20 -0.02 -3.85 -12.05
CA THR A 20 0.10 -2.44 -12.39
C THR A 20 0.22 -1.63 -11.11
N PRO A 21 1.39 -1.63 -10.44
CA PRO A 21 1.58 -0.85 -9.23
C PRO A 21 1.43 0.64 -9.51
N PRO A 22 0.96 1.43 -8.54
CA PRO A 22 0.91 2.88 -8.68
C PRO A 22 2.33 3.44 -8.82
N ALA A 23 2.46 4.56 -9.53
CA ALA A 23 3.70 5.33 -9.50
C ALA A 23 3.94 5.89 -8.08
N ARG A 24 5.22 6.11 -7.73
CA ARG A 24 5.65 6.62 -6.41
C ARG A 24 4.83 7.83 -5.92
N ALA A 25 4.68 8.85 -6.77
CA ALA A 25 3.92 10.06 -6.41
C ALA A 25 2.43 9.77 -6.11
N LEU A 26 1.83 8.80 -6.81
CA LEU A 26 0.46 8.39 -6.53
C LEU A 26 0.38 7.59 -5.22
N LEU A 27 1.38 6.75 -4.93
CA LEU A 27 1.44 5.99 -3.67
C LEU A 27 1.53 6.92 -2.46
N GLU A 28 2.38 7.94 -2.51
CA GLU A 28 2.49 8.98 -1.47
C GLU A 28 1.14 9.67 -1.23
N GLN A 29 0.45 10.10 -2.29
CA GLN A 29 -0.87 10.73 -2.19
C GLN A 29 -1.92 9.79 -1.59
N LEU A 30 -1.87 8.49 -1.90
CA LEU A 30 -2.80 7.50 -1.36
C LEU A 30 -2.57 7.28 0.14
N ILE A 31 -1.31 7.21 0.58
CA ILE A 31 -0.94 7.09 2.00
C ILE A 31 -1.46 8.30 2.79
N GLU A 32 -1.20 9.51 2.29
CA GLU A 32 -1.67 10.75 2.92
C GLU A 32 -3.22 10.77 3.03
N ARG A 33 -3.92 10.47 1.94
CA ARG A 33 -5.39 10.45 1.90
C ARG A 33 -6.00 9.38 2.80
N ALA A 34 -5.29 8.27 3.03
CA ALA A 34 -5.70 7.22 3.94
C ALA A 34 -5.45 7.59 5.41
N GLY A 35 -4.63 8.61 5.69
CA GLY A 35 -4.29 9.04 7.04
C GLY A 35 -3.46 8.03 7.83
N ILE A 36 -2.66 7.23 7.13
CA ILE A 36 -1.77 6.20 7.70
C ILE A 36 -0.32 6.51 7.37
N THR A 37 0.63 5.87 8.05
CA THR A 37 2.06 5.97 7.72
C THR A 37 2.45 4.96 6.63
N ALA A 38 3.62 5.14 6.00
CA ALA A 38 4.16 4.14 5.06
C ALA A 38 4.36 2.78 5.75
N ARG A 39 4.73 2.79 7.04
CA ARG A 39 4.89 1.60 7.86
C ARG A 39 3.58 0.84 8.08
N ASP A 40 2.47 1.54 8.31
CA ASP A 40 1.15 0.92 8.48
C ASP A 40 0.66 0.23 7.18
N LEU A 41 1.17 0.65 6.02
CA LEU A 41 0.83 0.07 4.72
C LEU A 41 1.58 -1.26 4.44
N LEU A 42 2.70 -1.52 5.13
CA LEU A 42 3.53 -2.69 4.85
C LEU A 42 2.79 -4.00 5.12
N ARG A 43 2.87 -4.92 4.16
CA ARG A 43 2.36 -6.28 4.29
C ARG A 43 3.50 -7.23 4.63
N GLU A 44 3.39 -7.96 5.73
CA GLU A 44 4.42 -8.94 6.13
C GLU A 44 4.22 -10.32 5.47
N LYS A 45 2.97 -10.77 5.35
CA LYS A 45 2.67 -12.14 4.89
C LYS A 45 2.78 -12.23 3.38
N GLY A 46 3.60 -13.17 2.88
CA GLY A 46 3.74 -13.43 1.45
C GLY A 46 4.48 -12.32 0.71
N THR A 47 5.39 -11.63 1.40
CA THR A 47 6.29 -10.59 0.87
C THR A 47 7.71 -10.84 1.41
N PRO A 48 8.75 -10.22 0.83
CA PRO A 48 10.12 -10.31 1.32
C PRO A 48 10.39 -9.45 2.57
N TYR A 49 9.35 -9.05 3.32
CA TYR A 49 9.44 -8.09 4.44
C TYR A 49 10.56 -8.41 5.45
N ALA A 50 10.67 -9.69 5.86
CA ALA A 50 11.68 -10.13 6.81
C ALA A 50 13.09 -10.20 6.19
N GLU A 51 13.18 -10.63 4.93
CA GLU A 51 14.45 -10.75 4.19
C GLU A 51 15.08 -9.37 3.91
N LEU A 52 14.25 -8.36 3.66
CA LEU A 52 14.63 -6.96 3.47
C LEU A 52 14.78 -6.17 4.78
N GLY A 53 14.47 -6.75 5.94
CA GLY A 53 14.58 -6.07 7.22
C GLY A 53 13.65 -4.87 7.39
N LEU A 54 12.50 -4.85 6.71
CA LEU A 54 11.59 -3.68 6.67
C LEU A 54 10.94 -3.35 8.03
N GLY A 55 11.08 -4.26 9.01
CA GLY A 55 10.68 -4.04 10.40
C GLY A 55 11.60 -3.10 11.19
N ASP A 56 12.76 -2.70 10.66
CA ASP A 56 13.64 -1.76 11.35
C ASP A 56 12.96 -0.39 11.49
N ARG A 57 12.85 0.08 12.74
CA ARG A 57 12.21 1.35 13.11
C ARG A 57 13.05 2.57 12.74
N ALA A 58 14.32 2.39 12.39
CA ALA A 58 15.18 3.45 11.88
C ALA A 58 14.91 3.80 10.41
N LEU A 59 14.22 2.93 9.66
CA LEU A 59 13.86 3.20 8.27
C LEU A 59 12.84 4.34 8.18
N THR A 60 13.12 5.29 7.29
CA THR A 60 12.25 6.43 6.99
C THR A 60 11.09 6.01 6.10
N ASP A 61 10.03 6.84 6.09
CA ASP A 61 8.89 6.59 5.21
C ASP A 61 9.30 6.59 3.73
N GLU A 62 10.25 7.43 3.30
CA GLU A 62 10.73 7.39 1.90
C GLU A 62 11.40 6.05 1.58
N THR A 63 12.22 5.52 2.51
CA THR A 63 12.89 4.24 2.32
C THR A 63 11.89 3.09 2.23
N LEU A 64 10.81 3.15 3.02
CA LEU A 64 9.74 2.14 3.00
C LEU A 64 8.88 2.21 1.72
N ILE A 65 8.75 3.39 1.12
CA ILE A 65 8.00 3.60 -0.13
C ILE A 65 8.76 3.08 -1.35
N ASP A 66 10.09 3.12 -1.31
CA ASP A 66 10.96 2.71 -2.42
C ASP A 66 11.35 1.21 -2.39
N ALA A 67 11.05 0.49 -1.31
CA ALA A 67 11.40 -0.92 -1.08
C ALA A 67 10.50 -1.91 -1.84
#